data_AF-A0A1G7UER5-F1
#
_entry.id   AF-A0A1G7UER5-F1
#
_cell.length_a   1.000
_cell.length_b   1.000
_cell.length_c   1.000
_cell.angle_alpha   90.00
_cell.angle_beta   90.00
_cell.angle_gamma   90.00
#
_symmetry.space_group_name_H-M   'P 1'
#
loop_
_entity.id
_entity.type
_entity.pdbx_description
1 polymer ?
#
loop_
_entity_poly.entity_id
_entity_poly.type
_entity_poly.pdbx_seq_one_letter_code
_entity_poly.pdbx_strand_id
1 'polypeptide(L)'
;MTSDDMPAGGELPAAGKAKGEKLGLDLLDRVTVRKRARMVAIGGIMVALAFGAIVGLIGGRWPGVIAGAIVAVPVVLLALSEARRTVWLEGTTVHVRAFGTRRVDLAAADGLDLLVTDLRGARTVGLFVRGGKKAINVALSMYAGTGGRELGIYQLRRLADALAARGDTPGLVFSELLVAQLRAEARGLAAAERPLYRLGSLAPAGRMAQKLHPEAVSKFVTSLD
;
A
#
# COMPACT_ATOMS: atom_id res chain seq x y z
N MET A 1 68.45 -20.69 -6.57
CA MET A 1 67.39 -20.46 -5.59
C MET A 1 66.98 -19.00 -5.75
N THR A 2 66.12 -18.52 -6.66
CA THR A 2 65.00 -19.08 -7.44
C THR A 2 64.01 -19.90 -6.62
N SER A 3 63.04 -19.19 -6.04
CA SER A 3 61.64 -19.56 -5.75
C SER A 3 60.97 -18.26 -5.25
N ASP A 4 60.15 -17.59 -6.05
CA ASP A 4 58.72 -17.85 -6.28
C ASP A 4 57.80 -17.53 -5.09
N ASP A 5 56.69 -16.87 -5.44
CA ASP A 5 55.47 -16.61 -4.67
C ASP A 5 55.48 -15.50 -3.59
N MET A 6 55.49 -14.25 -4.05
CA MET A 6 54.57 -13.26 -3.47
C MET A 6 53.22 -13.35 -4.20
N PRO A 7 52.15 -13.88 -3.59
CA PRO A 7 50.82 -13.74 -4.16
C PRO A 7 50.37 -12.28 -4.03
N ALA A 8 50.14 -11.67 -5.18
CA ALA A 8 49.42 -10.41 -5.33
C ALA A 8 48.14 -10.46 -4.50
N GLY A 9 48.03 -9.54 -3.54
CA GLY A 9 46.83 -9.33 -2.75
C GLY A 9 45.66 -9.09 -3.68
N GLY A 10 44.79 -10.10 -3.77
CA GLY A 10 43.66 -10.14 -4.67
C GLY A 10 42.77 -8.91 -4.52
N GLU A 11 42.29 -8.46 -5.68
CA GLU A 11 41.21 -7.51 -5.82
C GLU A 11 40.11 -7.81 -4.79
N LEU A 12 39.91 -6.86 -3.87
CA LEU A 12 38.72 -6.82 -3.05
C LEU A 12 37.52 -6.91 -4.00
N PRO A 13 36.62 -7.90 -3.86
CA PRO A 13 35.46 -8.00 -4.73
C PRO A 13 34.69 -6.69 -4.61
N ALA A 14 34.55 -6.03 -5.76
CA ALA A 14 33.85 -4.78 -5.94
C ALA A 14 32.61 -4.75 -5.06
N ALA A 15 32.57 -3.77 -4.15
CA ALA A 15 31.47 -3.47 -3.26
C ALA A 15 30.15 -3.72 -3.99
N GLY A 16 29.48 -4.82 -3.63
CA GLY A 16 28.13 -5.08 -4.05
C GLY A 16 27.32 -3.88 -3.61
N LYS A 17 26.86 -3.07 -4.58
CA LYS A 17 25.90 -1.99 -4.37
C LYS A 17 24.89 -2.47 -3.33
N ALA A 18 24.91 -1.86 -2.14
CA ALA A 18 23.98 -2.16 -1.07
C ALA A 18 22.56 -2.06 -1.65
N LYS A 19 21.99 -3.22 -1.98
CA LYS A 19 20.66 -3.33 -2.55
C LYS A 19 19.75 -2.91 -1.42
N GLY A 20 19.17 -1.71 -1.53
CA GLY A 20 18.45 -1.05 -0.46
C GLY A 20 17.51 -2.04 0.25
N GLU A 21 17.54 -2.04 1.58
CA GLU A 21 16.68 -2.88 2.39
C GLU A 21 15.22 -2.71 1.93
N LYS A 22 14.61 -3.81 1.47
CA LYS A 22 13.23 -3.77 0.95
C LYS A 22 12.25 -3.88 2.11
N LEU A 23 11.61 -2.77 2.43
CA LEU A 23 10.64 -2.69 3.51
C LEU A 23 9.22 -2.80 2.97
N GLY A 24 8.52 -3.90 3.27
CA GLY A 24 7.12 -4.07 2.89
C GLY A 24 6.21 -3.07 3.60
N LEU A 25 5.34 -2.39 2.84
CA LEU A 25 4.37 -1.41 3.32
C LEU A 25 2.92 -1.92 3.16
N ASP A 26 2.73 -3.23 3.26
CA ASP A 26 1.43 -3.86 3.12
C ASP A 26 0.74 -3.93 4.49
N LEU A 27 -0.39 -3.21 4.67
CA LEU A 27 -1.20 -3.29 5.89
C LEU A 27 -1.80 -4.69 6.08
N LEU A 28 -2.38 -5.24 5.01
CA LEU A 28 -2.98 -6.56 5.07
C LEU A 28 -1.91 -7.61 4.86
N ASP A 29 -1.88 -8.59 5.77
CA ASP A 29 -1.02 -9.74 5.60
C ASP A 29 -1.47 -10.50 4.34
N ARG A 30 -0.51 -10.94 3.53
CA ARG A 30 -0.74 -11.59 2.24
C ARG A 30 -1.64 -12.81 2.37
N VAL A 31 -1.59 -13.50 3.50
CA VAL A 31 -2.46 -14.65 3.79
C VAL A 31 -3.93 -14.23 3.83
N THR A 32 -4.24 -13.10 4.46
CA THR A 32 -5.62 -12.58 4.57
C THR A 32 -6.16 -12.07 3.24
N VAL A 33 -5.34 -11.36 2.45
CA VAL A 33 -5.73 -10.90 1.11
C VAL A 33 -5.95 -12.09 0.18
N ARG A 34 -5.06 -13.10 0.21
CA ARG A 34 -5.18 -14.30 -0.60
C ARG A 34 -6.41 -15.12 -0.24
N LYS A 35 -6.79 -15.20 1.05
CA LYS A 35 -8.03 -15.86 1.50
C LYS A 35 -9.27 -15.15 0.97
N ARG A 36 -9.31 -13.80 1.05
CA ARG A 36 -10.42 -13.00 0.49
C ARG A 36 -10.50 -13.14 -1.03
N ALA A 37 -9.38 -13.02 -1.73
CA ALA A 37 -9.32 -13.22 -3.17
C ALA A 37 -9.78 -14.64 -3.59
N ARG A 38 -9.43 -15.67 -2.80
CA ARG A 38 -9.93 -17.03 -3.02
C ARG A 38 -11.45 -17.11 -2.88
N MET A 39 -12.03 -16.47 -1.87
CA MET A 39 -13.49 -16.45 -1.69
C MET A 39 -14.19 -15.70 -2.83
N VAL A 40 -13.63 -14.57 -3.28
CA VAL A 40 -14.16 -13.82 -4.44
C VAL A 40 -14.06 -14.66 -5.72
N ALA A 41 -12.94 -15.34 -5.94
CA ALA A 41 -12.77 -16.22 -7.10
C ALA A 41 -13.78 -17.38 -7.09
N ILE A 42 -14.01 -18.01 -5.94
CA ILE A 42 -15.03 -19.07 -5.80
C ILE A 42 -16.42 -18.51 -6.13
N GLY A 43 -16.78 -17.34 -5.59
CA GLY A 43 -18.05 -16.68 -5.90
C GLY A 43 -18.20 -16.36 -7.40
N GLY A 44 -17.15 -15.83 -8.02
CA GLY A 44 -17.12 -15.56 -9.47
C GLY A 44 -17.29 -16.82 -10.31
N ILE A 45 -16.67 -17.93 -9.92
CA ILE A 45 -16.83 -19.23 -10.58
C ILE A 45 -18.27 -19.74 -10.46
N MET A 46 -18.89 -19.62 -9.28
CA MET A 46 -20.29 -20.05 -9.08
C MET A 46 -21.25 -19.26 -9.97
N VAL A 47 -21.07 -17.94 -10.06
CA VAL A 47 -21.87 -17.09 -10.96
C VAL A 47 -21.64 -17.46 -12.42
N ALA A 48 -20.38 -17.66 -12.82
CA ALA A 48 -20.05 -18.07 -14.17
C ALA A 48 -20.63 -19.45 -14.55
N LEU A 49 -20.66 -20.39 -13.62
CA LEU A 49 -21.31 -21.69 -13.82
C LEU A 49 -22.83 -21.53 -13.98
N ALA A 50 -23.48 -20.68 -13.18
CA ALA A 50 -24.90 -20.43 -13.30
C ALA A 50 -25.26 -19.82 -14.67
N PHE A 51 -24.58 -18.74 -15.08
CA PHE A 51 -24.81 -18.11 -16.38
C PHE A 51 -24.39 -19.02 -17.54
N GLY A 52 -23.26 -19.71 -17.43
CA GLY A 52 -22.78 -20.64 -18.45
C GLY A 52 -23.71 -21.82 -18.65
N ALA A 53 -24.34 -22.34 -17.58
CA ALA A 53 -25.33 -23.41 -17.67
C ALA A 53 -26.62 -22.95 -18.37
N ILE A 54 -27.13 -21.75 -18.03
CA ILE A 54 -28.33 -21.17 -18.66
C ILE A 54 -28.10 -20.97 -20.15
N VAL A 55 -27.00 -20.33 -20.53
CA VAL A 55 -26.65 -20.09 -21.94
C VAL A 55 -26.35 -21.41 -22.65
N GLY A 56 -25.70 -22.35 -21.97
CA GLY A 56 -25.37 -23.66 -22.51
C GLY A 56 -26.58 -24.54 -22.80
N LEU A 57 -27.65 -24.40 -22.01
CA LEU A 57 -28.91 -25.11 -22.22
C LEU A 57 -29.63 -24.61 -23.49
N ILE A 58 -29.53 -23.31 -23.79
CA ILE A 58 -30.22 -22.68 -24.93
C ILE A 58 -29.38 -22.76 -26.21
N GLY A 59 -28.09 -22.44 -26.13
CA GLY A 59 -27.18 -22.33 -27.28
C GLY A 59 -26.29 -23.55 -27.51
N GLY A 60 -26.38 -24.57 -26.65
CA GLY A 60 -25.47 -25.71 -26.67
C GLY A 60 -24.14 -25.45 -25.95
N ARG A 61 -23.25 -26.46 -25.94
CA ARG A 61 -22.07 -26.48 -25.06
C ARG A 61 -21.10 -25.31 -25.27
N TRP A 62 -20.83 -24.92 -26.52
CA TRP A 62 -19.84 -23.88 -26.82
C TRP A 62 -20.29 -22.47 -26.40
N PRO A 63 -21.51 -22.01 -26.71
CA PRO A 63 -22.02 -20.72 -26.20
C PRO A 63 -22.04 -20.62 -24.67
N GLY A 64 -22.40 -21.70 -23.98
CA GLY A 64 -22.36 -21.75 -22.52
C GLY A 64 -20.96 -21.55 -21.94
N VAL A 65 -19.96 -22.21 -22.53
CA VAL A 65 -18.54 -22.06 -22.11
C VAL A 65 -18.04 -20.65 -22.37
N ILE A 66 -18.34 -20.07 -23.53
CA ILE A 66 -17.90 -18.71 -23.89
C ILE A 66 -18.54 -17.67 -22.95
N ALA A 67 -19.85 -17.77 -22.70
CA ALA A 67 -20.55 -16.87 -21.80
C ALA A 67 -20.03 -16.96 -20.36
N GLY A 68 -19.81 -18.19 -19.86
CA GLY A 68 -19.21 -18.41 -18.54
C GLY A 68 -17.80 -17.82 -18.44
N ALA A 69 -16.97 -17.98 -19.47
CA ALA A 69 -15.62 -17.43 -19.50
C ALA A 69 -15.61 -15.89 -19.48
N ILE A 70 -16.48 -15.24 -20.27
CA ILE A 70 -16.59 -13.77 -20.32
C ILE A 70 -16.93 -13.19 -18.95
N VAL A 71 -17.75 -13.88 -18.15
CA VAL A 71 -18.13 -13.44 -16.79
C VAL A 71 -17.05 -13.80 -15.75
N ALA A 72 -16.52 -15.02 -15.79
CA ALA A 72 -15.54 -15.49 -14.81
C ALA A 72 -14.21 -14.76 -14.90
N VAL A 73 -13.69 -14.61 -16.12
CA VAL A 73 -12.30 -14.20 -16.36
C VAL A 73 -12.01 -12.81 -15.78
N PRO A 74 -12.81 -11.76 -16.01
CA PRO A 74 -12.56 -10.44 -15.44
C PRO A 74 -12.56 -10.45 -13.91
N VAL A 75 -13.51 -11.16 -13.29
CA VAL A 75 -13.65 -11.23 -11.82
C VAL A 75 -12.46 -11.96 -11.20
N VAL A 76 -12.06 -13.09 -11.77
CA VAL A 76 -10.94 -13.90 -11.28
C VAL A 76 -9.62 -13.15 -11.47
N LEU A 77 -9.41 -12.52 -12.63
CA LEU A 77 -8.21 -11.72 -12.90
C LEU A 77 -8.10 -10.53 -11.93
N LEU A 78 -9.21 -9.86 -11.63
CA LEU A 78 -9.23 -8.75 -10.69
C LEU A 78 -8.91 -9.23 -9.26
N ALA A 79 -9.53 -10.31 -8.80
CA ALA A 79 -9.24 -10.90 -7.49
C ALA A 79 -7.77 -11.34 -7.35
N LEU A 80 -7.22 -11.96 -8.39
CA LEU A 80 -5.80 -12.36 -8.42
C LEU A 80 -4.86 -11.16 -8.45
N SER A 81 -5.24 -10.08 -9.12
CA SER A 81 -4.45 -8.85 -9.19
C SER A 81 -4.33 -8.20 -7.81
N GLU A 82 -5.43 -8.07 -7.09
CA GLU A 82 -5.44 -7.56 -5.72
C GLU A 82 -4.61 -8.44 -4.78
N ALA A 83 -4.69 -9.77 -4.94
CA ALA A 83 -3.90 -10.71 -4.15
C ALA A 83 -2.39 -10.64 -4.41
N ARG A 84 -1.98 -10.20 -5.61
CA ARG A 84 -0.57 -10.05 -5.99
C ARG A 84 -0.04 -8.64 -5.78
N ARG A 85 -0.88 -7.69 -5.35
CA ARG A 85 -0.47 -6.32 -5.13
C ARG A 85 0.47 -6.26 -3.92
N THR A 86 1.68 -5.75 -4.14
CA THR A 86 2.68 -5.59 -3.09
C THR A 86 3.28 -4.21 -3.16
N VAL A 87 3.34 -3.51 -2.03
CA VAL A 87 3.97 -2.19 -1.89
C VAL A 87 5.21 -2.34 -1.02
N TRP A 88 6.34 -1.82 -1.48
CA TRP A 88 7.56 -1.79 -0.68
C TRP A 88 8.32 -0.47 -0.85
N LEU A 89 9.03 -0.07 0.19
CA LEU A 89 9.97 1.03 0.20
C LEU A 89 11.39 0.47 0.01
N GLU A 90 12.17 1.10 -0.85
CA GLU A 90 13.59 0.82 -1.06
C GLU A 90 14.32 2.17 -1.01
N GLY A 91 14.95 2.48 0.13
CA GLY A 91 15.49 3.82 0.41
C GLY A 91 14.38 4.88 0.49
N THR A 92 14.38 5.85 -0.43
CA THR A 92 13.33 6.87 -0.59
C THR A 92 12.31 6.52 -1.67
N THR A 93 12.50 5.41 -2.40
CA THR A 93 11.63 5.05 -3.53
C THR A 93 10.55 4.08 -3.10
N VAL A 94 9.29 4.44 -3.34
CA VAL A 94 8.14 3.56 -3.16
C VAL A 94 7.88 2.80 -4.45
N HIS A 95 7.85 1.48 -4.33
CA HIS A 95 7.54 0.55 -5.40
C HIS A 95 6.17 -0.10 -5.18
N VAL A 96 5.40 -0.22 -6.25
CA VAL A 96 4.15 -0.99 -6.28
C VAL A 96 4.21 -1.98 -7.42
N ARG A 97 3.95 -3.24 -7.12
CA ARG A 97 3.74 -4.29 -8.12
C ARG A 97 2.30 -4.76 -8.05
N ALA A 98 1.54 -4.62 -9.13
CA ALA A 98 0.18 -5.16 -9.29
C ALA A 98 0.07 -5.91 -10.62
N PHE A 99 -0.15 -5.19 -11.73
CA PHE A 99 -0.01 -5.70 -13.11
C PHE A 99 1.32 -5.32 -13.78
N GLY A 100 2.04 -4.37 -13.19
CA GLY A 100 3.38 -3.95 -13.58
C GLY A 100 4.05 -3.28 -12.38
N THR A 101 5.33 -2.93 -12.51
CA THR A 101 6.09 -2.27 -11.44
C THR A 101 6.05 -0.76 -11.64
N ARG A 102 5.35 -0.05 -10.75
CA ARG A 102 5.37 1.41 -10.64
C ARG A 102 6.37 1.79 -9.55
N ARG A 103 7.15 2.83 -9.80
CA ARG A 103 8.13 3.38 -8.85
C ARG A 103 7.97 4.89 -8.82
N VAL A 104 7.92 5.46 -7.61
CA VAL A 104 7.92 6.90 -7.37
C VAL A 104 8.94 7.14 -6.27
N ASP A 105 9.91 8.01 -6.55
CA ASP A 105 10.83 8.50 -5.54
C ASP A 105 10.13 9.55 -4.69
N LEU A 106 10.11 9.35 -3.37
CA LEU A 106 9.51 10.30 -2.44
C LEU A 106 10.25 11.64 -2.51
N ALA A 107 11.58 11.62 -2.67
CA ALA A 107 12.39 12.83 -2.71
C ALA A 107 12.06 13.72 -3.91
N ALA A 108 11.74 13.12 -5.06
CA ALA A 108 11.39 13.82 -6.30
C ALA A 108 9.88 13.83 -6.61
N ALA A 109 9.03 13.59 -5.60
CA ALA A 109 7.59 13.53 -5.80
C ALA A 109 6.95 14.93 -5.91
N ASP A 110 6.25 15.19 -7.02
CA ASP A 110 5.53 16.44 -7.32
C ASP A 110 4.44 16.80 -6.30
N GLY A 111 3.90 15.81 -5.58
CA GLY A 111 2.85 16.08 -4.60
C GLY A 111 2.64 14.95 -3.60
N LEU A 112 2.28 15.36 -2.39
CA LEU A 112 1.86 14.49 -1.31
C LEU A 112 0.47 14.93 -0.85
N ASP A 113 -0.46 13.99 -0.82
CA ASP A 113 -1.78 14.18 -0.22
C ASP A 113 -2.04 13.02 0.75
N LEU A 114 -2.90 13.22 1.73
CA LEU A 114 -3.47 12.10 2.48
C LEU A 114 -4.76 11.66 1.81
N LEU A 115 -4.95 10.37 1.62
CA LEU A 115 -6.18 9.80 1.11
C LEU A 115 -6.92 9.08 2.23
N VAL A 116 -8.14 9.52 2.51
CA VAL A 116 -9.06 8.80 3.39
C VAL A 116 -10.14 8.15 2.53
N THR A 117 -10.24 6.84 2.60
CA THR A 117 -11.25 6.04 1.88
C THR A 117 -12.14 5.36 2.89
N ASP A 118 -13.46 5.51 2.77
CA ASP A 118 -14.43 4.77 3.57
C ASP A 118 -15.17 3.79 2.66
N LEU A 119 -14.95 2.48 2.87
CA LEU A 119 -15.58 1.42 2.10
C LEU A 119 -16.27 0.43 3.03
N ARG A 120 -17.61 0.40 3.00
CA ARG A 120 -18.44 -0.52 3.79
C ARG A 120 -18.12 -0.49 5.29
N GLY A 121 -17.88 0.71 5.83
CA GLY A 121 -17.55 0.89 7.25
C GLY A 121 -16.09 0.57 7.63
N ALA A 122 -15.24 0.23 6.65
CA ALA A 122 -13.80 0.15 6.81
C ALA A 122 -13.16 1.44 6.27
N ARG A 123 -12.62 2.25 7.19
CA ARG A 123 -11.94 3.50 6.87
C ARG A 123 -10.44 3.28 6.76
N THR A 124 -9.88 3.56 5.60
CA THR A 124 -8.45 3.45 5.32
C THR A 124 -7.85 4.84 5.18
N VAL A 125 -6.78 5.10 5.92
CA VAL A 125 -5.96 6.31 5.78
C VAL A 125 -4.68 5.91 5.07
N GLY A 126 -4.39 6.56 3.95
CA GLY A 126 -3.21 6.31 3.14
C GLY A 126 -2.48 7.57 2.73
N LEU A 127 -1.19 7.46 2.49
CA LEU A 127 -0.37 8.49 1.88
C LEU A 127 -0.43 8.34 0.36
N PHE A 128 -0.94 9.36 -0.31
CA PHE A 128 -1.02 9.45 -1.76
C PHE A 128 0.17 10.27 -2.28
N VAL A 129 1.08 9.58 -2.97
CA VAL A 129 2.31 10.15 -3.51
C VAL A 129 2.18 10.23 -5.03
N ARG A 130 2.46 11.40 -5.61
CA ARG A 130 2.46 11.63 -7.05
C ARG A 130 3.85 12.08 -7.51
N GLY A 131 4.36 11.47 -8.57
CA GLY A 131 5.63 11.84 -9.21
C GLY A 131 5.59 11.57 -10.72
N GLY A 132 5.79 12.63 -11.51
CA GLY A 132 5.60 12.67 -12.95
C GLY A 132 4.23 12.14 -13.37
N LYS A 133 4.22 11.15 -14.26
CA LYS A 133 3.00 10.51 -14.77
C LYS A 133 2.48 9.37 -13.88
N LYS A 134 3.02 9.19 -12.67
CA LYS A 134 2.72 8.05 -11.79
C LYS A 134 2.20 8.53 -10.44
N ALA A 135 1.27 7.77 -9.88
CA ALA A 135 0.77 7.98 -8.52
C ALA A 135 0.67 6.64 -7.77
N ILE A 136 0.98 6.67 -6.49
CA ILE A 136 1.00 5.53 -5.58
C ILE A 136 0.25 5.90 -4.31
N ASN A 137 -0.66 5.03 -3.88
CA ASN A 137 -1.28 5.11 -2.56
C ASN A 137 -0.65 4.06 -1.64
N VAL A 138 -0.02 4.51 -0.56
CA VAL A 138 0.54 3.69 0.52
C VAL A 138 -0.45 3.72 1.67
N ALA A 139 -1.04 2.58 2.02
CA ALA A 139 -1.99 2.54 3.12
C ALA A 139 -1.22 2.59 4.46
N LEU A 140 -1.56 3.55 5.33
CA LEU A 140 -0.91 3.76 6.63
C LEU A 140 -1.68 3.10 7.77
N SER A 141 -3.02 3.13 7.68
CA SER A 141 -3.90 2.45 8.62
C SER A 141 -5.27 2.14 8.01
N MET A 142 -5.95 1.16 8.60
CA MET A 142 -7.31 0.74 8.28
C MET A 142 -8.07 0.48 9.59
N TYR A 143 -9.17 1.19 9.81
CA TYR A 143 -10.04 1.04 10.97
C TYR A 143 -11.41 0.53 10.54
N ALA A 144 -11.97 -0.44 11.24
CA ALA A 144 -13.30 -0.98 11.00
C ALA A 144 -13.99 -1.25 12.34
N GLY A 145 -15.06 -0.52 12.62
CA GLY A 145 -15.73 -0.55 13.93
C GLY A 145 -14.78 -0.14 15.07
N THR A 146 -14.65 -0.99 16.08
CA THR A 146 -13.75 -0.80 17.24
C THR A 146 -12.35 -1.37 17.02
N GLY A 147 -12.11 -2.03 15.89
CA GLY A 147 -10.82 -2.62 15.54
C GLY A 147 -10.10 -1.83 14.46
N GLY A 148 -8.79 -2.05 14.35
CA GLY A 148 -7.99 -1.45 13.29
C GLY A 148 -6.65 -2.13 13.11
N ARG A 149 -6.01 -1.83 11.98
CA ARG A 149 -4.66 -2.24 11.65
C ARG A 149 -3.89 -1.03 11.17
N GLU A 150 -2.72 -0.83 11.75
CA GLU A 150 -1.80 0.24 11.40
C GLU A 150 -0.52 -0.38 10.84
N LEU A 151 0.26 0.38 10.08
CA LEU A 151 1.61 -0.01 9.73
C LEU A 151 2.43 -0.14 11.02
N GLY A 152 3.38 -1.08 11.04
CA GLY A 152 4.23 -1.28 12.20
C GLY A 152 5.19 -0.11 12.44
N ILE A 153 5.74 -0.06 13.66
CA ILE A 153 6.64 0.99 14.14
C ILE A 153 7.81 1.22 13.17
N TYR A 154 8.46 0.14 12.70
CA TYR A 154 9.61 0.26 11.79
C TYR A 154 9.21 0.84 10.41
N GLN A 155 8.07 0.42 9.87
CA GLN A 155 7.54 0.93 8.60
C GLN A 155 7.19 2.41 8.70
N LEU A 156 6.48 2.81 9.75
CA LEU A 156 6.11 4.20 10.00
C LEU A 156 7.34 5.09 10.23
N ARG A 157 8.32 4.61 11.00
CA ARG A 157 9.56 5.34 11.26
C ARG A 157 10.34 5.60 9.96
N ARG A 158 10.55 4.56 9.16
CA ARG A 158 11.26 4.68 7.88
C ARG A 158 10.54 5.58 6.89
N LEU A 159 9.21 5.56 6.85
CA LEU A 159 8.42 6.48 6.05
C LEU A 159 8.56 7.93 6.55
N ALA A 160 8.51 8.15 7.87
CA ALA A 160 8.69 9.48 8.44
C ALA A 160 10.07 10.05 8.11
N ASP A 161 11.13 9.24 8.26
CA ASP A 161 12.50 9.64 7.92
C ASP A 161 12.65 9.95 6.42
N ALA A 162 12.05 9.13 5.54
CA ALA A 162 12.08 9.36 4.09
C ALA A 162 11.33 10.63 3.66
N LEU A 163 10.23 10.97 4.35
CA LEU A 163 9.48 12.20 4.12
C LEU A 163 10.22 13.43 4.63
N ALA A 164 10.87 13.34 5.80
CA ALA A 164 11.69 14.43 6.34
C ALA A 164 12.91 14.71 5.45
N ALA A 165 13.53 13.67 4.88
CA ALA A 165 14.67 13.78 3.97
C ALA A 165 14.35 14.54 2.67
N ARG A 166 13.07 14.77 2.35
CA ARG A 166 12.65 15.56 1.18
C ARG A 166 12.95 17.05 1.34
N GLY A 167 12.99 17.55 2.57
CA GLY A 167 13.38 18.94 2.88
C GLY A 167 12.36 20.01 2.50
N ASP A 168 11.14 19.63 2.11
CA ASP A 168 10.07 20.56 1.76
C ASP A 168 8.93 20.56 2.80
N THR A 169 8.13 21.63 2.82
CA THR A 169 7.10 21.83 3.85
C THR A 169 6.09 20.68 3.93
N PRO A 170 5.53 20.16 2.81
CA PRO A 170 4.61 19.03 2.88
C PRO A 170 5.27 17.77 3.45
N GLY A 171 6.51 17.46 3.05
CA GLY A 171 7.25 16.31 3.56
C GLY A 171 7.43 16.35 5.07
N LEU A 172 7.78 17.52 5.61
CA LEU A 172 7.92 17.74 7.05
C LEU A 172 6.60 17.57 7.80
N VAL A 173 5.50 18.17 7.32
CA VAL A 173 4.18 18.06 7.94
C VAL A 173 3.71 16.60 8.02
N PHE A 174 3.89 15.83 6.94
CA PHE A 174 3.56 14.41 6.96
C PHE A 174 4.50 13.61 7.86
N SER A 175 5.79 13.95 7.91
CA SER A 175 6.74 13.31 8.82
C SER A 175 6.34 13.53 10.29
N GLU A 176 5.98 14.76 10.66
CA GLU A 176 5.50 15.11 12.00
C GLU A 176 4.24 14.34 12.38
N LEU A 177 3.26 14.21 11.47
CA LEU A 177 2.07 13.39 11.68
C LEU A 177 2.44 11.93 12.00
N LEU A 178 3.37 11.34 11.24
CA LEU A 178 3.81 9.96 11.47
C LEU A 178 4.61 9.81 12.77
N VAL A 179 5.42 10.80 13.13
CA VAL A 179 6.15 10.82 14.41
C VAL A 179 5.19 10.97 15.58
N ALA A 180 4.15 11.82 15.47
CA ALA A 180 3.09 11.95 16.47
C ALA A 180 2.33 10.63 16.65
N GLN A 181 2.03 9.93 15.55
CA GLN A 181 1.44 8.59 15.60
C GLN A 181 2.33 7.60 16.36
N LEU A 182 3.62 7.55 16.04
CA LEU A 182 4.59 6.68 16.72
C LEU A 182 4.71 7.01 18.22
N ARG A 183 4.68 8.29 18.59
CA ARG A 183 4.67 8.71 20.00
C ARG A 183 3.40 8.27 20.71
N ALA A 184 2.24 8.42 20.08
CA ALA A 184 0.96 7.98 20.62
C ALA A 184 0.92 6.45 20.84
N GLU A 185 1.45 5.68 19.87
CA GLU A 185 1.58 4.22 19.99
C GLU A 185 2.56 3.82 21.10
N ALA A 186 3.72 4.48 21.19
CA ALA A 186 4.71 4.22 22.24
C ALA A 186 4.18 4.54 23.66
N ARG A 187 3.24 5.50 23.77
CA ARG A 187 2.52 5.81 25.02
C ARG A 187 1.40 4.83 25.34
N GLY A 188 1.11 3.86 24.46
CA GLY A 188 0.05 2.89 24.66
C GLY A 188 -1.36 3.46 24.48
N LEU A 189 -1.52 4.60 23.78
CA LEU A 189 -2.84 5.20 23.57
C LEU A 189 -3.75 4.27 22.77
N ALA A 190 -5.04 4.30 23.12
CA ALA A 190 -6.07 3.57 22.39
C ALA A 190 -6.17 4.06 20.95
N ALA A 191 -6.59 3.19 20.02
CA ALA A 191 -6.65 3.54 18.60
C ALA A 191 -7.45 4.84 18.34
N ALA A 192 -8.54 5.07 19.08
CA ALA A 192 -9.39 6.25 18.94
C ALA A 192 -8.68 7.59 19.24
N GLU A 193 -7.64 7.53 20.07
CA GLU A 193 -6.87 8.70 20.51
C GLU A 193 -5.64 8.95 19.61
N ARG A 194 -5.30 8.00 18.74
CA ARG A 194 -4.14 8.09 17.87
C ARG A 194 -4.36 9.10 16.73
N PRO A 195 -3.35 9.90 16.35
CA PRO A 195 -3.46 10.92 15.31
C PRO A 195 -4.06 10.44 13.99
N LEU A 196 -3.66 9.27 13.48
CA LEU A 196 -4.18 8.73 12.22
C LEU A 196 -5.68 8.39 12.30
N TYR A 197 -6.14 7.87 13.43
CA TYR A 197 -7.56 7.60 13.64
C TYR A 197 -8.34 8.91 13.72
N ARG A 198 -7.87 9.87 14.52
CA ARG A 198 -8.53 11.18 14.65
C ARG A 198 -8.62 11.89 13.31
N LEU A 199 -7.55 11.90 12.52
CA LEU A 199 -7.55 12.50 11.19
C LEU A 199 -8.52 11.77 10.23
N GLY A 200 -8.55 10.44 10.27
CA GLY A 200 -9.54 9.65 9.53
C GLY A 200 -10.98 9.92 9.99
N SER A 201 -11.20 10.16 11.29
CA SER A 201 -12.52 10.44 11.86
C SER A 201 -13.12 11.77 11.40
N LEU A 202 -12.26 12.77 11.14
CA LEU A 202 -12.64 14.09 10.65
C LEU A 202 -13.11 14.09 9.17
N ALA A 203 -12.75 13.07 8.40
CA ALA A 203 -13.23 12.91 7.02
C ALA A 203 -14.72 12.49 7.02
N PRO A 204 -15.60 13.11 6.20
CA PRO A 204 -17.00 12.74 6.13
C PRO A 204 -17.19 11.26 5.75
N ALA A 205 -18.03 10.56 6.51
CA ALA A 205 -18.37 9.17 6.24
C ALA A 205 -19.12 9.02 4.90
N GLY A 206 -18.87 7.92 4.18
CA GLY A 206 -19.65 7.55 2.99
C GLY A 206 -19.18 8.16 1.65
N ARG A 207 -18.11 8.97 1.60
CA ARG A 207 -17.46 9.31 0.33
C ARG A 207 -16.40 8.28 -0.04
N MET A 208 -16.41 7.82 -1.29
CA MET A 208 -15.50 6.77 -1.79
C MET A 208 -14.01 7.11 -1.61
N ALA A 209 -13.61 8.37 -1.74
CA ALA A 209 -12.23 8.80 -1.46
C ALA A 209 -12.17 10.32 -1.23
N GLN A 210 -11.50 10.75 -0.17
CA GLN A 210 -11.23 12.15 0.10
C GLN A 210 -9.72 12.38 0.16
N LYS A 211 -9.25 13.37 -0.62
CA LYS A 211 -7.90 13.87 -0.52
C LYS A 211 -7.85 15.01 0.49
N LEU A 212 -7.00 14.87 1.49
CA LEU A 212 -6.64 15.94 2.40
C LEU A 212 -5.29 16.49 1.92
N HIS A 213 -5.31 17.76 1.53
CA HIS A 213 -4.11 18.47 1.10
C HIS A 213 -3.21 18.78 2.31
N PRO A 214 -1.91 19.05 2.07
CA PRO A 214 -0.94 19.33 3.12
C PRO A 214 -1.37 20.41 4.12
N GLU A 215 -2.13 21.42 3.69
CA GLU A 215 -2.59 22.51 4.55
C GLU A 215 -3.61 22.03 5.60
N ALA A 216 -4.48 21.08 5.24
CA ALA A 216 -5.42 20.47 6.17
C ALA A 216 -4.71 19.60 7.21
N VAL A 217 -3.65 18.90 6.78
CA VAL A 217 -2.82 18.07 7.66
C VAL A 217 -1.99 18.96 8.59
N SER A 218 -1.41 20.05 8.09
CA SER A 218 -0.67 21.02 8.89
C SER A 218 -1.52 21.59 10.02
N LYS A 219 -2.74 22.08 9.71
CA LYS A 219 -3.69 22.57 10.73
C LYS A 219 -4.00 21.52 11.79
N PHE A 220 -4.14 20.26 11.39
CA PHE A 220 -4.38 19.16 12.31
C PHE A 220 -3.15 18.87 13.20
N VAL A 221 -1.95 18.82 12.63
CA VAL A 221 -0.71 18.57 13.39
C VAL A 221 -0.49 19.68 14.42
N THR A 222 -0.69 20.94 14.06
CA THR A 222 -0.61 22.07 15.01
C THR A 222 -1.61 21.96 16.17
N SER A 223 -2.72 21.22 16.00
CA SER A 223 -3.68 20.97 17.08
C SER A 223 -3.35 19.78 17.98
N LEU A 224 -2.25 19.06 17.69
CA LEU A 224 -1.79 17.92 18.49
C LEU A 224 -0.73 18.29 19.54
N ASP A 225 -0.08 19.44 19.39
CA ASP A 225 0.83 20.04 20.38
C ASP A 225 0.04 20.69 21.52
#